data_AF-A0A6V8PSE7-F1
#
_entry.id   AF-A0A6V8PSE7-F1
#
_cell.length_a   1.000
_cell.length_b   1.000
_cell.length_c   1.000
_cell.angle_alpha   90.00
_cell.angle_beta   90.00
_cell.angle_gamma   90.00
#
_symmetry.space_group_name_H-M   'P 1'
#
loop_
_entity.id
_entity.type
_entity.pdbx_description
1 polymer ?
#
loop_
_entity_poly.entity_id
_entity_poly.type
_entity_poly.pdbx_seq_one_letter_code
_entity_poly.pdbx_strand_id
1 'polypeptide(L)'
;KGVFGRVWRRLEELLHPKCEAEETREFQAGSLDGALQGASGVNFALISLPGAYAGVEAKKALARGLHVMVFSDNVSLEEEVELKKYAQGKGLLLLGPDCGTAIIQGYPLGFADEVSLR
;
A
#
# COMPACT_ATOMS: atom_id res chain seq x y z
N LYS A 1 15.74 36.77 20.88
CA LYS A 1 14.54 36.91 20.03
C LYS A 1 14.96 37.36 18.62
N GLY A 2 15.66 36.49 17.88
CA GLY A 2 16.35 36.85 16.65
C GLY A 2 15.62 36.36 15.40
N VAL A 3 15.99 36.94 14.25
CA VAL A 3 15.55 36.57 12.90
C VAL A 3 15.60 35.05 12.67
N PHE A 4 16.61 34.38 13.21
CA PHE A 4 16.79 32.93 13.15
C PHE A 4 15.58 32.14 13.65
N GLY A 5 14.98 32.53 14.79
CA GLY A 5 13.81 31.83 15.33
C GLY A 5 12.53 32.02 14.51
N ARG A 6 12.46 33.08 13.69
CA ARG A 6 11.35 33.29 12.74
C ARG A 6 11.56 32.48 11.46
N VAL A 7 12.79 32.43 10.96
CA VAL A 7 13.16 31.62 9.79
C VAL A 7 12.99 30.13 10.11
N TRP A 8 13.41 29.69 11.29
CA TRP A 8 13.27 28.31 11.74
C TRP A 8 11.81 27.86 11.80
N ARG A 9 10.95 28.68 12.41
CA ARG A 9 9.51 28.41 12.50
C ARG A 9 8.85 28.38 11.12
N ARG A 10 9.26 29.26 10.22
CA ARG A 10 8.73 29.29 8.85
C ARG A 10 9.21 28.09 8.02
N LEU A 11 10.42 27.61 8.27
CA LEU A 11 10.94 26.40 7.66
C LEU A 11 10.17 25.16 8.15
N GLU A 12 9.93 25.05 9.46
CA GLU A 12 9.08 23.98 10.02
C GLU A 12 7.66 24.03 9.45
N GLU A 13 7.05 25.22 9.32
CA GLU A 13 5.73 25.37 8.69
C GLU A 13 5.69 24.94 7.22
N LEU A 14 6.77 25.15 6.46
CA LEU A 14 6.83 24.82 5.04
C LEU A 14 7.23 23.37 4.77
N LEU A 15 8.04 22.76 5.64
CA LEU A 15 8.44 21.35 5.55
C LEU A 15 7.36 20.39 6.08
N HIS A 16 6.44 20.90 6.90
CA HIS A 16 5.30 20.14 7.43
C HIS A 16 3.98 20.71 6.89
N PRO A 17 3.69 20.60 5.57
CA PRO A 17 2.34 20.83 5.10
C PRO A 17 1.42 19.89 5.88
N LYS A 18 0.40 20.47 6.53
CA LYS A 18 -0.64 19.69 7.20
C LYS A 18 -1.46 18.97 6.14
N CYS A 19 -1.01 17.80 5.71
CA CYS A 19 -1.92 16.80 5.19
C CYS A 19 -2.76 16.36 6.39
N GLU A 20 -4.04 16.72 6.40
CA GLU A 20 -5.00 16.18 7.36
C GLU A 20 -5.19 14.70 7.05
N ALA A 21 -4.28 13.86 7.55
CA ALA A 21 -4.49 12.43 7.60
C ALA A 21 -5.53 12.17 8.70
N GLU A 22 -6.66 11.55 8.34
CA GLU A 22 -7.61 11.03 9.32
C GLU A 22 -6.86 10.18 10.35
N GLU A 23 -7.16 10.35 11.65
CA GLU A 23 -6.55 9.59 12.75
C GLU A 23 -6.83 8.08 12.58
N THR A 24 -6.02 7.44 11.76
CA THR A 24 -6.03 6.01 11.56
C THR A 24 -5.20 5.43 12.70
N ARG A 25 -5.83 4.69 13.61
CA ARG A 25 -5.08 3.98 14.66
C ARG A 25 -4.11 3.01 13.99
N GLU A 26 -2.82 3.32 14.06
CA GLU A 26 -1.75 2.45 13.56
C GLU A 26 -1.73 1.17 14.40
N PHE A 27 -2.37 0.12 13.89
CA PHE A 27 -2.32 -1.21 14.47
C PHE A 27 -1.23 -2.02 13.76
N GLN A 28 -0.21 -2.43 14.50
CA GLN A 28 0.84 -3.30 14.00
C GLN A 28 0.55 -4.75 14.39
N ALA A 29 0.47 -5.62 13.39
CA ALA A 29 0.36 -7.06 13.59
C ALA A 29 1.66 -7.76 13.14
N GLY A 30 2.08 -8.78 13.87
CA GLY A 30 3.24 -9.60 13.51
C GLY A 30 2.97 -10.63 12.40
N SER A 31 1.72 -10.76 11.96
CA SER A 31 1.31 -11.68 10.90
C SER A 31 0.08 -11.17 10.16
N LEU A 32 -0.10 -11.63 8.92
CA LEU A 32 -1.29 -11.34 8.11
C LEU A 32 -2.59 -11.76 8.82
N ASP A 33 -2.57 -12.90 9.49
CA ASP A 33 -3.75 -13.38 10.24
C ASP A 33 -4.05 -12.50 11.46
N GLY A 34 -3.02 -12.03 12.16
CA GLY A 34 -3.17 -11.07 13.25
C GLY A 34 -3.75 -9.73 12.75
N ALA A 35 -3.34 -9.27 11.56
CA ALA A 35 -3.86 -8.06 10.95
C ALA A 35 -5.36 -8.18 10.64
N LEU A 36 -5.77 -9.31 10.04
CA LEU A 36 -7.16 -9.56 9.69
C LEU A 36 -8.08 -9.75 10.89
N GLN A 37 -7.56 -10.23 12.02
CA GLN A 37 -8.31 -10.31 13.28
C GLN A 37 -8.46 -8.93 13.95
N GLY A 38 -7.43 -8.08 13.85
CA GLY A 38 -7.42 -6.75 14.48
C GLY A 38 -8.15 -5.66 13.69
N ALA A 39 -8.38 -5.86 12.39
CA ALA A 39 -9.02 -4.87 11.53
C ALA A 39 -10.20 -5.50 10.75
N SER A 40 -11.42 -5.18 11.20
CA SER A 40 -12.65 -5.60 10.51
C SER A 40 -12.87 -4.80 9.23
N GLY A 41 -13.21 -5.47 8.13
CA GLY A 41 -13.55 -4.82 6.86
C GLY A 41 -12.38 -4.58 5.90
N VAL A 42 -11.18 -5.08 6.23
CA VAL A 42 -10.02 -5.04 5.33
C VAL A 42 -10.29 -5.89 4.08
N ASN A 43 -10.10 -5.30 2.91
CA ASN A 43 -10.31 -5.96 1.62
C ASN A 43 -9.11 -5.83 0.66
N PHE A 44 -8.04 -5.14 1.06
CA PHE A 44 -6.90 -4.83 0.21
C PHE A 44 -5.57 -5.05 0.95
N ALA A 45 -4.54 -5.52 0.24
CA ALA A 45 -3.19 -5.70 0.76
C ALA A 45 -2.15 -5.06 -0.18
N LEU A 46 -1.28 -4.22 0.38
CA LEU A 46 -0.12 -3.66 -0.30
C LEU A 46 1.14 -4.44 0.13
N ILE A 47 1.86 -4.99 -0.83
CA ILE A 47 3.03 -5.84 -0.60
C ILE A 47 4.28 -5.15 -1.14
N SER A 48 5.20 -4.86 -0.22
CA SER A 48 6.49 -4.23 -0.49
C SER A 48 7.65 -5.05 0.14
N LEU A 49 7.59 -6.38 -0.03
CA LEU A 49 8.64 -7.31 0.40
C LEU A 49 9.69 -7.50 -0.70
N PRO A 50 10.91 -8.01 -0.43
CA PRO A 50 11.83 -8.37 -1.51
C PRO A 50 11.19 -9.37 -2.48
N GLY A 51 11.47 -9.26 -3.78
CA GLY A 51 10.79 -10.02 -4.85
C GLY A 51 10.66 -11.52 -4.61
N ALA A 52 11.71 -12.15 -4.09
CA ALA A 52 11.72 -13.58 -3.73
C ALA A 52 10.63 -14.01 -2.72
N TYR A 53 10.08 -13.07 -1.94
CA TYR A 53 9.02 -13.31 -0.96
C TYR A 53 7.68 -12.69 -1.37
N ALA A 54 7.70 -11.71 -2.28
CA ALA A 54 6.52 -10.94 -2.67
C ALA A 54 5.44 -11.84 -3.30
N GLY A 55 5.83 -12.78 -4.17
CA GLY A 55 4.87 -13.71 -4.79
C GLY A 55 4.19 -14.63 -3.79
N VAL A 56 4.95 -15.17 -2.82
CA VAL A 56 4.41 -16.06 -1.77
C VAL A 56 3.42 -15.31 -0.89
N GLU A 57 3.74 -14.09 -0.50
CA GLU A 57 2.85 -13.29 0.36
C GLU A 57 1.62 -12.79 -0.40
N ALA A 58 1.76 -12.47 -1.69
CA ALA A 58 0.63 -12.12 -2.57
C ALA A 58 -0.38 -13.27 -2.67
N LYS A 59 0.12 -14.49 -2.87
CA LYS A 59 -0.74 -15.68 -2.90
C LYS A 59 -1.50 -15.89 -1.59
N LYS A 60 -0.83 -15.68 -0.45
CA LYS A 60 -1.44 -15.78 0.88
C LYS A 60 -2.54 -14.74 1.10
N ALA A 61 -2.34 -13.50 0.65
CA ALA A 61 -3.33 -12.44 0.72
C ALA A 61 -4.54 -12.72 -0.19
N LEU A 62 -4.30 -13.12 -1.44
CA LEU A 62 -5.36 -13.53 -2.37
C LEU A 62 -6.17 -14.72 -1.82
N ALA A 63 -5.51 -15.70 -1.19
CA ALA A 63 -6.18 -16.86 -0.59
C ALA A 63 -7.13 -16.47 0.55
N ARG A 64 -6.89 -15.33 1.22
CA ARG A 64 -7.73 -14.76 2.28
C ARG A 64 -8.82 -13.82 1.75
N GLY A 65 -8.96 -13.70 0.43
CA GLY A 65 -9.99 -12.88 -0.20
C GLY A 65 -9.63 -11.40 -0.33
N LEU A 66 -8.36 -11.04 -0.20
CA LEU A 66 -7.91 -9.67 -0.34
C LEU A 66 -7.55 -9.36 -1.79
N HIS A 67 -7.90 -8.16 -2.25
CA HIS A 67 -7.27 -7.55 -3.42
C HIS A 67 -5.81 -7.24 -3.09
N VAL A 68 -4.91 -7.35 -4.07
CA VAL A 68 -3.47 -7.21 -3.81
C VAL A 68 -2.83 -6.23 -4.78
N MET A 69 -1.96 -5.39 -4.25
CA MET A 69 -0.97 -4.63 -5.02
C MET A 69 0.42 -5.08 -4.62
N VAL A 70 1.20 -5.54 -5.59
CA VAL A 70 2.60 -5.90 -5.44
C VAL A 70 3.42 -4.72 -5.96
N PHE A 71 3.94 -3.94 -5.02
CA PHE A 71 4.87 -2.84 -5.29
C PHE A 71 6.26 -3.36 -5.65
N SER A 72 6.62 -4.52 -5.12
CA SER A 72 7.93 -5.13 -5.30
C SER A 72 8.22 -5.58 -6.74
N ASP A 73 9.46 -5.34 -7.16
CA ASP A 73 10.09 -5.93 -8.35
C ASP A 73 10.64 -7.35 -8.04
N ASN A 74 11.08 -8.04 -9.09
CA ASN A 74 11.86 -9.27 -9.08
C ASN A 74 11.04 -10.50 -8.63
N VAL A 75 9.81 -10.55 -9.12
CA VAL A 75 8.94 -11.74 -9.16
C VAL A 75 9.04 -12.31 -10.57
N SER A 76 9.15 -13.63 -10.71
CA SER A 76 9.26 -14.24 -12.04
C SER A 76 7.96 -14.08 -12.85
N LEU A 77 8.08 -14.10 -14.17
CA LEU A 77 6.91 -13.99 -15.05
C LEU A 77 5.95 -15.18 -14.84
N GLU A 78 6.49 -16.36 -14.57
CA GLU A 78 5.71 -17.55 -14.28
C GLU A 78 4.86 -17.35 -13.01
N GLU A 79 5.48 -16.83 -11.94
CA GLU A 79 4.78 -16.53 -10.68
C GLU A 79 3.72 -15.44 -10.88
N GLU A 80 4.03 -14.37 -11.63
CA GLU A 80 3.05 -13.34 -11.96
C GLU A 80 1.82 -13.92 -12.68
N VAL A 81 2.04 -14.75 -13.70
CA VAL A 81 0.96 -15.36 -14.49
C VAL A 81 0.12 -16.28 -13.60
N GLU A 82 0.74 -17.06 -12.72
CA GLU A 82 0.03 -17.91 -11.77
C GLU A 82 -0.82 -17.10 -10.79
N LEU A 83 -0.25 -16.02 -10.24
CA LEU A 83 -0.94 -15.14 -9.30
C LEU A 83 -2.13 -14.43 -9.95
N LYS A 84 -1.97 -13.91 -11.18
CA LYS A 84 -3.05 -13.26 -11.93
C LYS A 84 -4.18 -14.22 -12.26
N LYS A 85 -3.85 -15.44 -12.70
CA LYS A 85 -4.85 -16.51 -12.92
C LYS A 85 -5.57 -16.88 -11.63
N TYR A 86 -4.84 -16.98 -10.52
CA TYR A 86 -5.42 -17.27 -9.21
C TYR A 86 -6.37 -16.17 -8.75
N ALA A 87 -5.96 -14.91 -8.86
CA ALA A 87 -6.79 -13.74 -8.53
C ALA A 87 -8.04 -13.69 -9.41
N GLN A 88 -7.90 -13.88 -10.73
CA GLN A 88 -9.01 -13.91 -11.67
C GLN A 88 -10.02 -15.01 -11.31
N GLY A 89 -9.55 -16.22 -11.00
CA GLY A 89 -10.41 -17.34 -10.59
C GLY A 89 -11.19 -17.09 -9.29
N LYS A 90 -10.74 -16.12 -8.47
CA LYS A 90 -11.40 -15.69 -7.23
C LYS A 90 -12.21 -14.40 -7.39
N GLY A 91 -12.19 -13.77 -8.56
CA GLY A 91 -12.80 -12.45 -8.78
C GLY A 91 -12.08 -11.31 -8.03
N LEU A 92 -10.80 -11.50 -7.70
CA LEU A 92 -9.97 -10.52 -7.00
C LEU A 92 -9.11 -9.71 -7.97
N LEU A 93 -8.71 -8.53 -7.52
CA LEU A 93 -7.80 -7.64 -8.25
C LEU A 93 -6.38 -7.95 -7.81
N LEU A 94 -5.47 -8.10 -8.78
CA LEU A 94 -4.03 -8.16 -8.55
C LEU A 94 -3.34 -7.10 -9.42
N LEU A 95 -2.76 -6.09 -8.78
CA LEU A 95 -1.94 -5.06 -9.39
C LEU A 95 -0.47 -5.42 -9.19
N GLY A 96 0.33 -5.45 -10.25
CA GLY A 96 1.75 -5.82 -10.17
C GLY A 96 2.03 -7.31 -10.43
N PRO A 97 3.29 -7.75 -10.34
CA PRO A 97 4.46 -7.12 -9.70
C PRO A 97 4.96 -5.82 -10.36
N ASP A 98 5.79 -5.07 -9.65
CA ASP A 98 6.32 -3.74 -10.06
C ASP A 98 5.23 -2.66 -10.30
N CYS A 99 4.12 -2.74 -9.56
CA CYS A 99 3.12 -1.66 -9.58
C CYS A 99 3.53 -0.56 -8.62
N GLY A 100 4.22 0.48 -9.12
CA GLY A 100 4.71 1.59 -8.29
C GLY A 100 3.63 2.58 -7.84
N THR A 101 2.53 2.69 -8.58
CA THR A 101 1.50 3.72 -8.40
C THR A 101 0.12 3.15 -8.66
N ALA A 102 -0.81 3.34 -7.72
CA ALA A 102 -2.23 3.15 -7.95
C ALA A 102 -3.06 4.14 -7.13
N ILE A 103 -4.22 4.51 -7.65
CA ILE A 103 -5.26 5.25 -6.91
C ILE A 103 -6.55 4.46 -7.05
N ILE A 104 -7.09 3.97 -5.92
CA ILE A 104 -8.31 3.17 -5.89
C ILE A 104 -9.34 3.89 -5.03
N GLN A 105 -10.47 4.27 -5.62
CA GLN A 105 -11.51 5.06 -4.94
C GLN A 105 -10.97 6.34 -4.27
N GLY A 106 -9.97 6.97 -4.88
CA GLY A 106 -9.31 8.16 -4.32
C GLY A 106 -8.24 7.86 -3.26
N TYR A 107 -8.08 6.61 -2.83
CA TYR A 107 -7.00 6.22 -1.92
C TYR A 107 -5.69 5.99 -2.68
N PRO A 108 -4.62 6.72 -2.32
CA PRO A 108 -3.30 6.54 -2.91
C PRO A 108 -2.64 5.25 -2.40
N LEU A 109 -2.03 4.48 -3.30
CA LEU A 109 -1.25 3.28 -3.00
C LEU A 109 0.12 3.37 -3.68
N GLY A 110 1.17 3.08 -2.93
CA GLY A 110 2.55 3.26 -3.40
C GLY A 110 2.89 4.75 -3.55
N PHE A 111 3.52 5.12 -4.67
CA PHE A 111 3.76 6.51 -5.01
C PHE A 111 2.55 7.06 -5.77
N ALA A 112 1.82 8.00 -5.20
CA ALA A 112 0.70 8.65 -5.88
C ALA A 112 0.67 10.15 -5.56
N ASP A 113 0.36 10.93 -6.58
CA ASP A 113 0.12 12.35 -6.47
C ASP A 113 -1.38 12.64 -6.39
N GLU A 114 -1.74 13.83 -5.88
CA GLU A 114 -3.12 14.29 -5.89
C GLU A 114 -3.59 14.47 -7.35
N VAL A 115 -4.54 13.64 -7.74
CA VAL A 115 -5.24 13.78 -9.02
C VAL A 115 -6.63 14.31 -8.73
N SER A 116 -6.88 15.58 -9.02
CA SER A 116 -8.22 16.16 -8.91
C SER A 116 -9.13 15.53 -9.98
N LEU A 117 -9.90 14.53 -9.57
CA LEU A 117 -10.97 13.96 -10.39
C LEU A 117 -12.07 15.01 -10.54
N ARG A 118 -12.44 15.34 -11.78
CA ARG A 118 -13.59 16.19 -12.10
C ARG A 118 -14.89 15.42 -12.01
#